data_AF-A0A4Q3WP14-F1
#
_entry.id   AF-A0A4Q3WP14-F1
#
_cell.length_a   1.000
_cell.length_b   1.000
_cell.length_c   1.000
_cell.angle_alpha   90.00
_cell.angle_beta   90.00
_cell.angle_gamma   90.00
#
_symmetry.space_group_name_H-M   'P 1'
#
loop_
_entity.id
_entity.type
_entity.pdbx_description
1 polymer ?
#
loop_
_entity_poly.entity_id
_entity_poly.type
_entity_poly.pdbx_seq_one_letter_code
_entity_poly.pdbx_strand_id
1 'polypeptide(L)'
;MPLTVAAVCGCGLMAGLFFVFSVAVMRALGALPPEKGMAAMQSINVSILNPIFLIVFMGTALLCAALLVMALLNWQAPAARY
;
A
#
# COMPACT_ATOMS: atom_id res chain seq x y z
N MET A 1 12.92 13.21 8.66
CA MET A 1 13.49 12.97 7.32
C MET A 1 13.53 11.51 6.92
N PRO A 2 14.26 10.58 7.58
CA PRO A 2 14.33 9.18 7.13
C PRO A 2 12.98 8.47 7.17
N LEU A 3 12.17 8.74 8.20
CA LEU A 3 10.82 8.19 8.34
C LEU A 3 9.89 8.60 7.20
N THR A 4 9.98 9.87 6.76
CA THR A 4 9.20 10.42 5.66
C THR A 4 9.57 9.77 4.33
N VAL A 5 10.87 9.58 4.06
CA VAL A 5 11.33 8.88 2.85
C VAL A 5 10.84 7.44 2.84
N ALA A 6 10.97 6.72 3.95
CA ALA A 6 10.48 5.34 4.06
C ALA A 6 8.96 5.25 3.84
N ALA A 7 8.18 6.17 4.39
CA ALA A 7 6.74 6.23 4.20
C ALA A 7 6.37 6.54 2.75
N VAL A 8 7.03 7.49 2.09
CA VAL A 8 6.78 7.81 0.66
C VAL A 8 7.11 6.62 -0.24
N CYS A 9 8.22 5.93 0.01
CA CYS A 9 8.58 4.72 -0.73
C CYS A 9 7.52 3.62 -0.54
N GLY A 10 7.10 3.37 0.70
CA GLY A 10 6.03 2.42 1.02
C GLY A 10 4.71 2.77 0.34
N CYS A 11 4.29 4.03 0.42
CA CYS A 11 3.09 4.53 -0.25
C CYS A 11 3.18 4.38 -1.77
N GLY A 12 4.33 4.66 -2.37
CA GLY A 12 4.56 4.48 -3.82
C GLY A 12 4.43 3.02 -4.25
N LEU A 13 5.01 2.09 -3.49
CA LEU A 13 4.87 0.64 -3.74
C LEU A 13 3.40 0.20 -3.65
N MET A 14 2.70 0.62 -2.61
CA MET A 14 1.29 0.30 -2.41
C MET A 14 0.39 0.93 -3.49
N ALA A 15 0.64 2.18 -3.87
CA ALA A 15 -0.09 2.86 -4.93
C ALA A 15 0.12 2.16 -6.28
N GLY A 16 1.36 1.79 -6.62
CA GLY A 16 1.67 1.06 -7.85
C GLY A 16 0.99 -0.31 -7.90
N LEU A 17 1.04 -1.06 -6.80
CA LEU A 17 0.34 -2.34 -6.66
C LEU A 17 -1.16 -2.17 -6.93
N PHE A 18 -1.84 -1.26 -6.22
CA PHE A 18 -3.28 -1.06 -6.38
C PHE A 18 -3.65 -0.55 -7.77
N PHE A 19 -2.83 0.31 -8.35
CA PHE A 19 -3.04 0.82 -9.71
C PHE A 19 -2.98 -0.30 -10.74
N VAL A 20 -1.93 -1.12 -10.73
CA VAL A 20 -1.80 -2.27 -11.66
C VAL A 20 -2.93 -3.27 -11.43
N PHE A 21 -3.30 -3.54 -10.17
CA PHE A 21 -4.37 -4.46 -9.86
C PHE A 21 -5.72 -3.98 -10.42
N SER A 22 -6.03 -2.70 -10.23
CA SER A 22 -7.29 -2.11 -10.68
C SER A 22 -7.37 -2.01 -12.21
N VAL A 23 -6.33 -1.46 -12.85
CA VAL A 23 -6.36 -1.13 -14.28
C VAL A 23 -6.08 -2.34 -15.16
N ALA A 24 -5.21 -3.26 -14.75
CA ALA A 24 -4.83 -4.41 -15.56
C ALA A 24 -5.43 -5.72 -15.03
N VAL A 25 -5.15 -6.08 -13.77
CA VAL A 25 -5.48 -7.41 -13.24
C VAL A 25 -6.99 -7.65 -13.20
N MET A 26 -7.78 -6.73 -12.65
CA MET A 26 -9.23 -6.88 -12.56
C MET A 26 -9.90 -6.92 -13.94
N ARG A 27 -9.38 -6.17 -14.93
CA ARG A 27 -9.85 -6.23 -16.32
C ARG A 27 -9.53 -7.58 -16.95
N ALA A 28 -8.32 -8.09 -16.76
CA ALA A 28 -7.92 -9.41 -17.26
C ALA A 28 -8.74 -10.54 -16.63
N LEU A 29 -8.99 -10.48 -15.32
CA LEU A 29 -9.83 -11.43 -14.60
C LEU A 29 -11.29 -11.38 -15.08
N GLY A 30 -11.82 -10.18 -15.32
CA GLY A 30 -13.18 -9.99 -15.84
C GLY A 30 -13.38 -10.46 -17.28
N ALA A 31 -12.30 -10.59 -18.05
CA ALA A 31 -12.35 -11.13 -19.42
C ALA A 31 -12.38 -12.67 -19.45
N LEU A 32 -12.09 -13.35 -18.34
CA LEU A 32 -12.17 -14.81 -18.23
C LEU A 32 -13.61 -15.26 -17.97
N PRO A 33 -13.95 -16.53 -18.29
CA PRO A 33 -15.17 -17.14 -17.80
C PRO A 33 -15.27 -16.99 -16.26
N PRO A 34 -16.45 -16.69 -15.70
CA PRO A 34 -16.60 -16.35 -14.28
C PRO A 34 -15.94 -17.36 -13.32
N GLU A 35 -16.08 -18.66 -13.59
CA GLU A 35 -15.46 -19.72 -12.80
C GLU A 35 -13.93 -19.62 -12.76
N LYS A 36 -13.31 -19.34 -13.91
CA LYS A 36 -11.85 -19.20 -14.03
C LYS A 36 -11.35 -17.89 -13.41
N GLY A 37 -12.08 -16.80 -13.59
CA GLY A 37 -11.76 -15.51 -12.97
C GLY A 37 -11.79 -15.59 -11.44
N MET A 38 -12.82 -16.23 -10.87
CA MET A 38 -12.93 -16.45 -9.42
C MET A 38 -11.81 -17.34 -8.89
N ALA A 39 -11.54 -18.49 -9.54
CA ALA A 39 -10.46 -19.38 -9.12
C ALA A 39 -9.09 -18.68 -9.15
N ALA A 40 -8.82 -17.91 -10.20
CA ALA A 40 -7.60 -17.10 -10.30
C ALA A 40 -7.51 -16.06 -9.18
N MET A 41 -8.60 -15.32 -8.91
CA MET A 41 -8.62 -14.32 -7.84
C MET A 41 -8.41 -14.94 -6.45
N GLN A 42 -9.00 -16.10 -6.18
CA GLN A 42 -8.76 -16.84 -4.94
C GLN A 42 -7.30 -17.26 -4.80
N SER A 43 -6.68 -17.75 -5.88
CA SER A 43 -5.26 -18.12 -5.87
C SER A 43 -4.33 -16.93 -5.61
N ILE A 44 -4.68 -15.75 -6.14
CA ILE A 44 -3.98 -14.49 -5.87
C ILE A 44 -4.12 -14.12 -4.40
N ASN A 45 -5.33 -14.21 -3.83
CA ASN A 45 -5.57 -13.89 -2.42
C ASN A 45 -4.78 -14.78 -1.46
N VAL A 46 -4.59 -16.06 -1.79
CA VAL A 46 -3.73 -16.96 -0.99
C VAL A 46 -2.25 -16.62 -1.18
N SER A 47 -1.83 -16.32 -2.41
CA SER A 47 -0.42 -16.03 -2.73
C SER A 47 0.05 -14.66 -2.19
N ILE A 48 -0.85 -13.68 -2.10
CA ILE A 48 -0.53 -12.33 -1.62
C ILE A 48 -0.36 -12.29 -0.10
N LEU A 49 -0.93 -13.25 0.63
CA LEU A 49 -0.74 -13.42 2.07
C LEU A 49 0.65 -14.00 2.38
N ASN A 50 1.68 -13.23 2.06
CA ASN A 50 3.07 -13.55 2.39
C ASN A 50 3.62 -12.55 3.42
N PRO A 51 4.58 -12.98 4.28
CA PRO A 51 5.14 -12.13 5.32
C PRO A 51 5.74 -10.82 4.79
N ILE A 52 6.36 -10.85 3.61
CA ILE A 52 6.99 -9.67 2.99
C ILE A 52 5.94 -8.62 2.63
N PHE A 53 4.86 -9.04 1.98
CA PHE A 53 3.72 -8.22 1.62
C PHE A 53 3.08 -7.63 2.88
N LEU A 54 2.89 -8.44 3.91
CA LEU A 54 2.33 -7.98 5.17
C LEU A 54 3.23 -6.93 5.83
N ILE A 55 4.55 -7.12 5.83
CA ILE A 55 5.51 -6.14 6.34
C ILE A 55 5.46 -4.84 5.52
N VAL A 56 5.43 -4.91 4.20
CA VAL A 56 5.38 -3.70 3.36
C VAL A 56 4.03 -2.98 3.51
N PHE A 57 2.93 -3.71 3.48
CA PHE A 57 1.57 -3.19 3.64
C PHE A 57 1.36 -2.56 5.01
N MET A 58 1.54 -3.35 6.07
CA MET A 58 1.32 -2.92 7.44
C MET A 58 2.38 -1.93 7.89
N GLY A 59 3.64 -2.16 7.51
CA GLY A 59 4.74 -1.24 7.78
C GLY A 59 4.47 0.14 7.19
N THR A 60 4.06 0.22 5.92
CA THR A 60 3.68 1.50 5.30
C THR A 60 2.55 2.20 6.07
N ALA A 61 1.50 1.44 6.44
CA ALA A 61 0.39 1.98 7.22
C ALA A 61 0.84 2.53 8.59
N LEU A 62 1.67 1.79 9.31
CA LEU A 62 2.23 2.19 10.60
C LEU A 62 3.15 3.42 10.47
N LEU A 63 4.01 3.47 9.44
CA LEU A 63 4.87 4.63 9.19
C LEU A 63 4.04 5.89 8.91
N CYS A 64 2.97 5.76 8.13
CA CYS A 64 2.06 6.88 7.86
C CYS A 64 1.30 7.32 9.13
N ALA A 65 0.81 6.37 9.93
CA ALA A 65 0.14 6.67 11.19
C ALA A 65 1.10 7.37 12.18
N ALA A 66 2.34 6.90 12.29
CA ALA A 66 3.37 7.52 13.12
C ALA A 66 3.68 8.95 12.67
N LEU A 67 3.82 9.18 11.36
CA LEU A 67 4.02 10.52 10.80
C LEU A 67 2.82 11.44 11.09
N LEU A 68 1.59 10.94 10.97
CA LEU A 68 0.39 11.70 11.29
C LEU A 68 0.35 12.11 12.76
N VAL A 69 0.63 11.17 13.68
CA VAL A 69 0.72 11.48 15.12
C VAL A 69 1.82 12.50 15.39
N MET A 70 3.02 12.33 14.82
CA MET A 70 4.11 13.30 14.97
C MET A 70 3.74 14.68 14.43
N ALA A 71 3.03 14.75 13.30
CA ALA A 71 2.58 16.01 12.73
C ALA A 71 1.56 16.71 13.64
N LEU A 72 0.62 15.96 14.23
CA LEU A 72 -0.36 16.51 15.18
C LEU A 72 0.29 16.98 16.49
N LEU A 73 1.26 16.24 17.01
CA LEU A 73 2.00 16.63 18.22
C LEU A 73 2.86 17.87 17.99
N ASN A 74 3.44 18.01 16.79
CA ASN A 74 4.26 19.17 16.40
C ASN A 74 3.45 20.29 15.72
N TRP A 75 2.11 20.25 15.77
CA TRP A 75 1.24 21.19 15.08
C TRP A 75 1.44 22.65 15.51
N GLN A 76 1.94 22.87 16.73
CA GLN A 76 2.23 24.19 17.29
C GLN A 76 3.68 24.65 17.10
N ALA A 77 4.56 23.81 16.53
CA ALA A 77 5.93 24.22 16.25
C ALA A 77 5.94 25.20 15.06
N PRO A 78 6.60 26.37 15.16
CA PRO A 78 6.67 27.32 14.05
C PRO A 78 7.30 26.63 12.83
N ALA A 79 6.62 26.72 11.69
CA ALA A 79 6.94 26.04 10.44
C ALA A 79 8.25 26.51 9.74
N ALA A 80 9.18 27.13 10.48
CA ALA A 80 10.42 27.65 9.93
C ALA A 80 11.62 27.18 10.75
N ARG A 81 12.31 26.17 10.24
CA ARG A 81 13.77 26.07 10.35
C ARG A 81 14.29 25.72 8.96
N TYR A 82 14.66 26.79 8.25
CA TYR A 82 15.47 26.83 7.04
C TYR A 82 16.75 26.00 7.22
#